data_AF-A0ABD2LN20-F1
#
_entry.id   AF-A0ABD2LN20-F1
#
_cell.length_a   1.000
_cell.length_b   1.000
_cell.length_c   1.000
_cell.angle_alpha   90.00
_cell.angle_beta   90.00
_cell.angle_gamma   90.00
#
_symmetry.space_group_name_H-M   'P 1'
#
loop_
_entity.id
_entity.type
_entity.pdbx_description
1 polymer ?
#
loop_
_entity_poly.entity_id
_entity_poly.type
_entity_poly.pdbx_seq_one_letter_code
_entity_poly.pdbx_strand_id
1 'polypeptide(L)'
;MSFHDSDHDDDRDDDRNDGRCMCPPNEKPGDRKCNGCEPSCANPNPAFCTLMICPPCTCECVDGLVRDSISNKCVPKEQCP
;
A
#
# COMPACT_ATOMS: atom_id res chain seq x y z
N MET A 1 50.20 7.03 -17.49
CA MET A 1 49.66 6.37 -16.29
C MET A 1 48.16 6.47 -16.37
N SER A 2 47.48 5.35 -16.17
CA SER A 2 46.21 4.97 -16.82
C SER A 2 44.99 5.81 -16.45
N PHE A 3 44.10 5.91 -17.44
CA PHE A 3 42.74 6.45 -17.44
C PHE A 3 41.83 5.81 -16.38
N HIS A 4 40.91 6.60 -15.82
CA HIS A 4 39.53 6.21 -15.58
C HIS A 4 38.64 7.46 -15.68
N ASP A 5 38.14 7.70 -16.89
CA ASP A 5 36.81 8.28 -17.12
C ASP A 5 35.75 7.39 -16.45
N SER A 6 34.70 8.01 -15.92
CA SER A 6 33.33 7.47 -15.92
C SER A 6 32.37 8.55 -15.39
N ASP A 7 31.83 9.31 -16.34
CA ASP A 7 30.55 10.01 -16.21
C ASP A 7 29.45 9.04 -15.76
N HIS A 8 28.54 9.52 -14.91
CA HIS A 8 27.25 8.88 -14.71
C HIS A 8 26.18 9.95 -14.45
N ASP A 9 25.93 10.76 -15.48
CA ASP A 9 24.58 11.26 -15.73
C ASP A 9 23.76 10.05 -16.20
N ASP A 10 22.88 9.54 -15.34
CA ASP A 10 21.88 8.54 -15.70
C ASP A 10 20.54 8.93 -15.07
N ASP A 11 19.87 9.87 -15.72
CA ASP A 11 18.40 9.98 -15.71
C ASP A 11 17.83 8.74 -16.43
N ARG A 12 17.79 7.60 -15.73
CA ARG A 12 17.08 6.39 -16.16
C ARG A 12 15.82 6.17 -15.33
N ASP A 13 14.68 6.50 -15.92
CA ASP A 13 13.40 5.87 -15.62
C ASP A 13 13.54 4.34 -15.81
N ASP A 14 13.89 3.60 -14.74
CA ASP A 14 13.91 2.13 -14.73
C ASP A 14 12.93 1.59 -13.66
N ASP A 15 11.74 1.30 -14.15
CA ASP A 15 10.81 0.30 -13.62
C ASP A 15 11.55 -1.03 -13.41
N ARG A 16 12.03 -1.32 -12.18
CA ARG A 16 11.83 -2.61 -11.46
C ARG A 16 12.77 -2.81 -10.25
N ASN A 17 12.13 -3.19 -9.13
CA ASN A 17 12.62 -4.13 -8.11
C ASN A 17 13.28 -3.57 -6.83
N ASP A 18 12.67 -2.53 -6.23
CA ASP A 18 12.56 -2.50 -4.77
C ASP A 18 11.37 -3.42 -4.41
N GLY A 19 11.49 -4.26 -3.38
CA GLY A 19 10.42 -5.17 -2.91
C GLY A 19 9.18 -4.45 -2.33
N ARG A 20 8.66 -3.45 -3.05
CA ARG A 20 7.45 -2.69 -2.76
C ARG A 20 6.25 -3.43 -3.30
N CYS A 21 5.30 -3.66 -2.43
CA CYS A 21 4.01 -4.23 -2.77
C CYS A 21 3.31 -3.32 -3.79
N MET A 22 3.00 -3.86 -4.97
CA MET A 22 2.20 -3.14 -5.95
C MET A 22 0.76 -3.11 -5.45
N CYS A 23 0.34 -1.96 -4.95
CA CYS A 23 -1.00 -1.77 -4.43
C CYS A 23 -1.91 -1.12 -5.48
N PRO A 24 -3.21 -1.46 -5.48
CA PRO A 24 -4.20 -0.77 -6.32
C PRO A 24 -4.23 0.74 -6.05
N PRO A 25 -4.85 1.53 -6.95
CA PRO A 25 -5.13 2.94 -6.66
C PRO A 25 -5.86 3.07 -5.33
N ASN A 26 -5.51 4.11 -4.57
CA ASN A 26 -6.02 4.39 -3.21
C ASN A 26 -5.54 3.44 -2.11
N GLU A 27 -4.51 2.64 -2.39
CA GLU A 27 -3.87 1.77 -1.42
C GLU A 27 -2.37 2.06 -1.34
N LYS A 28 -1.82 2.01 -0.13
CA LYS A 28 -0.38 2.12 0.15
C LYS A 28 0.13 0.79 0.67
N PRO A 29 1.41 0.44 0.44
CA PRO A 29 2.02 -0.69 1.12
C PRO A 29 1.85 -0.53 2.63
N GLY A 30 1.26 -1.52 3.28
CA GLY A 30 1.10 -1.49 4.73
C GLY A 30 2.44 -1.56 5.44
N ASP A 31 2.52 -0.99 6.64
CA ASP A 31 3.75 -0.94 7.44
C ASP A 31 4.12 -2.31 8.05
N ARG A 32 4.08 -3.41 7.29
CA ARG A 32 4.32 -4.81 7.72
C ARG A 32 3.53 -5.22 8.98
N LYS A 33 2.59 -4.39 9.43
CA LYS A 33 1.72 -4.60 10.58
C LYS A 33 0.52 -5.36 10.03
N CYS A 34 0.10 -6.37 10.76
CA CYS A 34 -0.97 -7.22 10.27
C CYS A 34 -2.25 -6.37 10.23
N ASN A 35 -2.87 -6.23 9.05
CA ASN A 35 -3.99 -5.32 8.73
C ASN A 35 -5.32 -5.70 9.45
N GLY A 36 -5.29 -5.97 10.75
CA GLY A 36 -6.50 -6.25 11.54
C GLY A 36 -7.36 -5.02 11.82
N CYS A 37 -6.83 -3.81 11.56
CA CYS A 37 -7.45 -2.54 11.90
C CYS A 37 -7.98 -1.76 10.69
N GLU A 38 -7.93 -2.32 9.48
CA GLU A 38 -8.27 -1.53 8.29
C GLU A 38 -9.75 -1.13 8.33
N PRO A 39 -10.07 0.17 8.26
CA PRO A 39 -11.44 0.63 8.33
C PRO A 39 -12.20 0.17 7.09
N SER A 40 -13.44 -0.25 7.27
CA SER A 40 -14.30 -0.77 6.19
C SER A 40 -15.64 -0.05 6.14
N CYS A 41 -16.38 -0.18 5.04
CA CYS A 41 -17.72 0.40 4.94
C CYS A 41 -18.68 -0.12 6.02
N ALA A 42 -18.59 -1.40 6.38
CA ALA A 42 -19.39 -1.99 7.46
C ALA A 42 -18.92 -1.58 8.85
N ASN A 43 -17.62 -1.30 9.01
CA ASN A 43 -17.03 -0.85 10.27
C ASN A 43 -15.94 0.21 10.02
N PRO A 44 -16.34 1.50 9.90
CA PRO A 44 -15.41 2.58 9.59
C PRO A 44 -14.45 2.92 10.73
N ASN A 45 -14.75 2.47 11.95
CA ASN A 45 -13.94 2.71 13.14
C ASN A 45 -13.80 1.42 13.95
N PRO A 46 -12.90 0.50 13.54
CA PRO A 46 -12.69 -0.75 14.25
C PRO A 46 -12.09 -0.48 15.64
N ALA A 47 -12.85 -0.80 16.69
CA ALA A 47 -12.41 -0.65 18.08
C ALA A 47 -11.35 -1.67 18.50
N PHE A 48 -11.30 -2.83 17.83
CA PHE A 48 -10.38 -3.92 18.12
C PHE A 48 -9.84 -4.50 16.83
N CYS A 49 -8.53 -4.74 16.80
CA CYS A 49 -7.86 -5.33 15.66
C CYS A 49 -7.45 -6.75 15.99
N THR A 50 -7.93 -7.71 15.22
CA THR A 50 -7.41 -9.08 15.28
C THR A 50 -6.13 -9.14 14.46
N LEU A 51 -5.00 -9.43 15.11
CA LEU A 51 -3.75 -9.71 14.40
C LEU A 51 -3.98 -10.91 13.47
N MET A 52 -4.09 -10.65 12.17
CA MET A 52 -4.12 -11.69 11.15
C MET A 52 -2.71 -12.05 10.69
N ILE A 53 -2.60 -12.99 9.76
CA ILE A 53 -1.36 -13.29 9.05
C ILE A 53 -0.84 -11.98 8.44
N CYS A 54 0.43 -11.68 8.65
CA CYS A 54 1.15 -10.59 8.02
C CYS A 54 1.78 -11.12 6.71
N PRO A 55 1.11 -11.07 5.54
CA PRO A 55 1.77 -11.44 4.31
C PRO A 55 2.94 -10.47 4.04
N PRO A 56 3.99 -10.94 3.35
CA PRO A 56 5.14 -10.10 3.00
C PRO A 56 4.74 -8.89 2.17
N CYS A 57 3.56 -8.94 1.53
CA CYS A 57 2.91 -7.79 0.94
C CYS A 57 1.47 -7.61 1.38
N THR A 58 1.24 -6.55 2.16
CA THR A 58 -0.09 -6.01 2.46
C THR A 58 -0.28 -4.68 1.76
N CYS A 59 -1.50 -4.43 1.31
CA CYS A 59 -1.95 -3.13 0.84
C CYS A 59 -3.02 -2.64 1.80
N GLU A 60 -2.83 -1.43 2.31
CA GLU A 60 -3.74 -0.76 3.23
C GLU A 60 -4.37 0.43 2.51
N CYS A 61 -5.65 0.69 2.77
CA CYS A 61 -6.28 1.93 2.35
C CYS A 61 -5.44 3.14 2.81
N VAL A 62 -5.30 4.13 1.92
CA VAL A 62 -4.73 5.43 2.29
C VAL A 62 -5.57 6.04 3.42
N ASP A 63 -4.92 6.77 4.32
CA ASP A 63 -5.55 7.32 5.52
C ASP A 63 -6.79 8.15 5.14
N GLY A 64 -7.92 7.88 5.80
CA GLY A 64 -9.21 8.54 5.54
C GLY A 64 -10.11 7.82 4.54
N LEU A 65 -9.63 6.77 3.86
CA LEU A 65 -10.45 5.89 3.04
C LEU A 65 -10.85 4.64 3.82
N VAL A 66 -11.94 4.02 3.39
CA VAL A 66 -12.47 2.79 3.96
C VAL A 66 -12.56 1.72 2.88
N ARG A 67 -12.30 0.48 3.24
CA ARG A 67 -12.42 -0.65 2.32
C ARG A 67 -13.88 -1.03 2.16
N ASP A 68 -14.38 -0.93 0.93
CA ASP A 68 -15.66 -1.48 0.56
C ASP A 68 -15.55 -3.01 0.43
N SER A 69 -16.32 -3.76 1.22
CA SER A 69 -16.33 -5.22 1.18
C SER A 69 -16.95 -5.80 -0.10
N ILE A 70 -17.74 -5.00 -0.83
CA ILE A 70 -18.41 -5.45 -2.07
C ILE A 70 -17.44 -5.35 -3.25
N SER A 71 -16.85 -4.17 -3.47
CA SER A 71 -15.91 -3.92 -4.56
C SER A 71 -14.45 -4.27 -4.24
N ASN A 72 -14.13 -4.52 -2.96
CA ASN A 72 -12.77 -4.66 -2.42
C ASN A 72 -11.86 -3.45 -2.65
N LYS A 73 -12.44 -2.26 -2.89
CA LYS A 73 -11.69 -1.01 -3.15
C LYS A 73 -11.70 -0.09 -1.94
N CYS A 74 -10.64 0.69 -1.82
CA CYS A 74 -10.59 1.80 -0.86
C CYS A 74 -11.30 3.02 -1.45
N VAL A 75 -12.40 3.40 -0.78
CA VAL A 75 -13.28 4.50 -1.17
C VAL A 75 -13.49 5.45 0.00
N PRO A 76 -13.86 6.72 -0.24
CA PRO A 76 -14.33 7.60 0.83
C PRO A 76 -15.56 7.00 1.50
N LYS A 77 -15.72 7.22 2.80
CA LYS A 77 -16.87 6.71 3.56
C LYS A 77 -18.22 7.12 2.96
N GLU A 78 -18.30 8.28 2.31
CA GLU A 78 -19.52 8.74 1.63
C GLU A 78 -19.87 7.94 0.38
N GLN A 79 -18.92 7.18 -0.17
CA GLN A 79 -19.08 6.33 -1.36
C GLN A 79 -19.30 4.86 -1.01
N CYS A 80 -19.52 4.54 0.27
CA CYS A 80 -19.94 3.21 0.66
C CYS A 80 -21.34 2.89 0.11
N PRO A 81 -21.56 1.66 -0.39
CA PRO A 81 -22.85 1.21 -0.90
C PRO A 81 -23.93 1.09 0.18
#